data_AF-A0A7C4GXB1-F1
#
_entry.id   AF-A0A7C4GXB1-F1
#
_cell.length_a   1.000
_cell.length_b   1.000
_cell.length_c   1.000
_cell.angle_alpha   90.00
_cell.angle_beta   90.00
_cell.angle_gamma   90.00
#
_symmetry.space_group_name_H-M   'P 1'
#
loop_
_entity.id
_entity.type
_entity.pdbx_description
1 polymer ?
#
loop_
_entity_poly.entity_id
_entity_poly.type
_entity_poly.pdbx_seq_one_letter_code
_entity_poly.pdbx_strand_id
1 'polypeptide(L)'
;MGYGTGAIMGVPAHDERDFQFALAHGLPVIPVIAHPSGRAKAFVPTGSFEPALASALQTAGHEVQVEEAGLVAAFPAPRSGEVERLIQAHLRPKGWAALVGPGWRILFPDEAIEVGSVAEERRALEKLKERDPACRGKRTVAEILWAEPGLRDLLFHAEYGEMVNSGPLTGTPGAEAVRRTVAWLEEKGLGKAAVTYKLRDWLISRQRYWGAPIPMIHCPRCGIVPVPEKDLPVLLPEVNRIGKLGLADIPEFIPTPCPRCGGPARRDTDTMDTFVDSSWYFLRFISPKDDTRPFDPELVNRWLPVDLYVGGVEHAILHLLYARFITKFLHDLGWLSFDEPFKKLFTQGMVTYPAYWCPTHHWIPPKEVQPGNRCPKCGAELVVSVVAMSKSKKNVVSPDELIAQYGADTERLYTLFMGPPEKEIEWSEEGVRGAWRF
;
A
#
# COMPACT_ATOMS: atom_id res chain seq x y z
N MET A 1 9.16 -27.22 8.09
CA MET A 1 8.45 -25.95 7.77
C MET A 1 6.97 -26.25 7.89
N GLY A 2 6.32 -25.80 8.97
CA GLY A 2 4.86 -25.90 9.10
C GLY A 2 4.23 -24.86 8.19
N TYR A 3 3.56 -25.30 7.13
CA TYR A 3 2.75 -24.42 6.30
C TYR A 3 1.50 -24.02 7.10
N GLY A 4 1.34 -22.72 7.33
CA GLY A 4 0.08 -22.06 7.72
C GLY A 4 -0.69 -22.66 8.91
N THR A 5 -0.22 -22.45 10.14
CA THR A 5 -1.05 -22.59 11.36
C THR A 5 -1.88 -21.34 11.66
N GLY A 6 -2.23 -20.57 10.62
CA GLY A 6 -2.96 -19.30 10.76
C GLY A 6 -4.46 -19.50 10.51
N ALA A 7 -5.28 -18.75 11.25
CA ALA A 7 -6.70 -18.60 10.91
C ALA A 7 -6.84 -17.63 9.72
N ILE A 8 -7.64 -18.01 8.72
CA ILE A 8 -8.05 -17.10 7.66
C ILE A 8 -9.30 -16.37 8.19
N MET A 9 -9.19 -15.05 8.36
CA MET A 9 -10.33 -14.18 8.61
C MET A 9 -10.82 -13.65 7.26
N GLY A 10 -12.14 -13.66 7.06
CA GLY A 10 -12.79 -12.94 5.97
C GLY A 10 -14.00 -12.19 6.49
N VAL A 11 -14.35 -11.10 5.84
CA VAL A 11 -15.53 -10.25 6.13
C VAL A 11 -16.41 -10.19 4.88
N PRO A 12 -17.16 -11.27 4.56
CA PRO A 12 -17.78 -11.47 3.25
C PRO A 12 -18.76 -10.40 2.79
N ALA A 13 -19.27 -9.56 3.69
CA ALA A 13 -20.23 -8.52 3.37
C ALA A 13 -19.57 -7.16 3.05
N HIS A 14 -18.38 -6.88 3.58
CA HIS A 14 -17.82 -5.51 3.66
C HIS A 14 -16.35 -5.38 3.27
N ASP A 15 -15.71 -6.46 2.83
CA ASP A 15 -14.45 -6.42 2.05
C ASP A 15 -14.69 -6.96 0.63
N GLU A 16 -14.21 -6.24 -0.39
CA GLU A 16 -14.50 -6.54 -1.79
C GLU A 16 -13.96 -7.91 -2.20
N ARG A 17 -12.74 -8.25 -1.77
CA ARG A 17 -12.10 -9.52 -2.10
C ARG A 17 -12.79 -10.67 -1.39
N ASP A 18 -13.17 -10.46 -0.13
CA ASP A 18 -13.90 -11.47 0.64
C ASP A 18 -15.32 -11.70 0.11
N PHE A 19 -16.00 -10.66 -0.37
CA PHE A 19 -17.30 -10.77 -1.03
C PHE A 19 -17.20 -11.58 -2.33
N GLN A 20 -16.22 -11.28 -3.18
CA GLN A 20 -15.96 -12.04 -4.41
C GLN A 20 -15.57 -13.49 -4.11
N PHE A 21 -14.73 -13.71 -3.09
CA PHE A 21 -14.35 -15.04 -2.63
C PHE A 21 -15.58 -15.83 -2.15
N ALA A 22 -16.45 -15.20 -1.37
CA ALA A 22 -17.69 -15.81 -0.90
C ALA A 22 -18.60 -16.23 -2.07
N LEU A 23 -18.76 -15.38 -3.09
CA LEU A 23 -19.48 -15.73 -4.31
C LEU A 23 -18.83 -16.90 -5.08
N ALA A 24 -17.51 -16.89 -5.24
CA ALA A 24 -16.80 -17.96 -5.96
C ALA A 24 -16.99 -19.32 -5.27
N HIS A 25 -16.94 -19.34 -3.94
CA HIS A 25 -17.00 -20.56 -3.14
C HIS A 25 -18.40 -20.90 -2.60
N GLY A 26 -19.43 -20.10 -2.88
CA GLY A 26 -20.79 -20.34 -2.43
C GLY A 26 -20.95 -20.23 -0.91
N LEU A 27 -20.26 -19.26 -0.30
CA LEU A 27 -20.36 -18.97 1.13
C LEU A 27 -21.49 -17.94 1.38
N PRO A 28 -22.35 -18.16 2.38
CA PRO A 28 -23.40 -17.20 2.73
C PRO A 28 -22.81 -15.82 3.07
N VAL A 29 -23.47 -14.76 2.60
CA VAL A 29 -23.15 -13.38 2.95
C VAL A 29 -24.29 -12.83 3.78
N ILE A 30 -23.98 -12.41 5.00
CA ILE A 30 -24.91 -11.76 5.92
C ILE A 30 -24.49 -10.30 6.06
N PRO A 31 -25.30 -9.32 5.62
CA PRO A 31 -24.98 -7.91 5.80
C PRO A 31 -25.00 -7.58 7.29
N VAL A 32 -23.87 -7.14 7.84
CA VAL A 32 -23.74 -6.74 9.25
C VAL A 32 -23.62 -5.23 9.48
N ILE A 33 -23.60 -4.47 8.39
CA ILE A 33 -23.56 -3.00 8.38
C ILE A 33 -24.53 -2.58 7.30
N ALA A 34 -25.42 -1.64 7.60
CA ALA A 34 -26.37 -1.07 6.67
C ALA A 34 -25.65 -0.14 5.68
N HIS A 35 -26.12 -0.11 4.44
CA HIS A 35 -25.57 0.82 3.45
C HIS A 35 -25.86 2.28 3.87
N PRO A 36 -24.86 3.17 3.96
CA PRO A 36 -25.02 4.52 4.53
C PRO A 36 -25.77 5.51 3.63
N SER A 37 -25.97 5.18 2.35
CA SER A 37 -26.72 6.04 1.41
C SER A 37 -28.18 6.30 1.81
N GLY A 38 -28.73 5.53 2.75
CA GLY A 38 -30.16 5.60 3.11
C GLY A 38 -31.09 5.18 1.97
N ARG A 39 -30.56 4.50 0.94
CA ARG A 39 -31.32 3.97 -0.19
C ARG A 39 -31.58 2.48 -0.02
N ALA A 40 -32.65 2.02 -0.63
CA ALA A 40 -32.98 0.62 -0.80
C ALA A 40 -33.48 0.37 -2.23
N LYS A 41 -33.37 -0.87 -2.66
CA LYS A 41 -33.91 -1.35 -3.93
C LYS A 41 -34.73 -2.61 -3.70
N ALA A 42 -35.77 -2.79 -4.51
CA ALA A 42 -36.48 -4.04 -4.62
C ALA A 42 -36.30 -4.60 -6.03
N PHE A 43 -36.16 -5.91 -6.15
CA PHE A 43 -36.17 -6.64 -7.41
C PHE A 43 -37.29 -7.67 -7.39
N VAL A 44 -38.10 -7.70 -8.44
CA VAL A 44 -39.21 -8.64 -8.59
C VAL A 44 -39.07 -9.32 -9.96
N PRO A 45 -38.70 -10.60 -10.04
CA PRO A 45 -38.44 -11.27 -11.31
C PRO A 45 -39.67 -11.29 -12.23
N THR A 46 -39.41 -11.33 -13.54
CA THR A 46 -40.47 -11.49 -14.54
C THR A 46 -41.30 -12.75 -14.25
N GLY A 47 -42.62 -12.59 -14.24
CA GLY A 47 -43.56 -13.67 -13.90
C GLY A 47 -43.88 -13.82 -12.40
N SER A 48 -43.19 -13.11 -11.51
CA SER A 48 -43.47 -13.11 -10.08
C SER A 48 -44.56 -12.12 -9.65
N PHE A 49 -44.92 -11.16 -10.49
CA PHE A 49 -45.85 -10.08 -10.14
C PHE A 49 -47.01 -9.89 -11.13
N GLU A 50 -48.09 -9.28 -10.65
CA GLU A 50 -49.21 -8.83 -11.47
C GLU A 50 -48.86 -7.52 -12.22
N PRO A 51 -49.38 -7.30 -13.45
CA PRO A 51 -49.04 -6.11 -14.24
C PRO A 51 -49.24 -4.76 -13.53
N ALA A 52 -50.17 -4.71 -12.56
CA ALA A 52 -50.47 -3.51 -11.78
C ALA A 52 -49.35 -3.06 -10.82
N LEU A 53 -48.39 -3.94 -10.48
CA LEU A 53 -47.34 -3.61 -9.50
C LEU A 53 -46.50 -2.39 -9.90
N ALA A 54 -46.09 -2.31 -11.17
CA ALA A 54 -45.28 -1.19 -11.65
C ALA A 54 -46.02 0.15 -11.46
N SER A 55 -47.29 0.19 -11.85
CA SER A 55 -48.14 1.37 -11.70
C SER A 55 -48.39 1.71 -10.23
N ALA A 56 -48.58 0.70 -9.38
CA ALA A 56 -48.76 0.91 -7.93
C ALA A 56 -47.51 1.53 -7.28
N LEU A 57 -46.32 1.03 -7.60
CA LEU A 57 -45.06 1.58 -7.08
C LEU A 57 -44.77 2.99 -7.62
N GLN A 58 -45.06 3.25 -8.90
CA GLN A 58 -44.94 4.59 -9.49
C GLN A 58 -45.92 5.59 -8.87
N THR A 59 -47.17 5.17 -8.60
CA THR A 59 -48.20 6.00 -7.94
C THR A 59 -47.80 6.34 -6.50
N ALA A 60 -47.11 5.42 -5.81
CA ALA A 60 -46.51 5.66 -4.51
C ALA A 60 -45.23 6.55 -4.57
N GLY A 61 -44.81 6.98 -5.76
CA GLY A 61 -43.68 7.89 -5.97
C GLY A 61 -42.31 7.22 -5.93
N HIS A 62 -42.23 5.92 -6.23
CA HIS A 62 -40.96 5.19 -6.32
C HIS A 62 -40.44 5.17 -7.77
N GLU A 63 -39.11 5.20 -7.93
CA GLU A 63 -38.48 5.04 -9.24
C GLU A 63 -38.54 3.57 -9.63
N VAL A 64 -39.15 3.25 -10.78
CA VAL A 64 -39.37 1.88 -11.24
C VAL A 64 -38.80 1.71 -12.64
N GLN A 65 -37.97 0.69 -12.81
CA GLN A 65 -37.40 0.25 -14.07
C GLN A 65 -37.87 -1.18 -14.32
N VAL A 66 -38.37 -1.44 -15.53
CA VAL A 66 -38.81 -2.78 -15.94
C VAL A 66 -37.87 -3.24 -17.04
N GLU A 67 -37.15 -4.32 -16.76
CA GLU A 67 -36.20 -4.96 -17.65
C GLU A 67 -36.69 -6.38 -18.01
N GLU A 68 -35.98 -7.06 -18.90
CA GLU A 68 -36.33 -8.42 -19.32
C GLU A 68 -36.32 -9.41 -18.13
N ALA A 69 -35.36 -9.24 -17.21
CA ALA A 69 -35.21 -10.10 -16.03
C ALA A 69 -36.27 -9.84 -14.95
N GLY A 70 -36.83 -8.62 -14.89
CA GLY A 70 -37.83 -8.27 -13.89
C GLY A 70 -37.97 -6.76 -13.67
N LEU A 71 -38.65 -6.42 -12.59
CA LEU A 71 -38.88 -5.05 -12.14
C LEU A 71 -37.87 -4.71 -11.04
N VAL A 72 -37.17 -3.58 -11.19
CA VAL A 72 -36.32 -2.98 -10.15
C VAL A 72 -36.95 -1.67 -9.69
N ALA A 73 -37.13 -1.49 -8.39
CA ALA A 73 -37.64 -0.26 -7.80
C ALA A 73 -36.64 0.33 -6.80
N ALA A 74 -36.30 1.61 -6.92
CA ALA A 74 -35.42 2.32 -5.99
C ALA A 74 -36.21 3.30 -5.11
N PHE A 75 -35.87 3.34 -3.81
CA PHE A 75 -36.61 4.14 -2.83
C PHE A 75 -35.76 4.45 -1.59
N PRO A 76 -36.17 5.45 -0.77
CA PRO A 76 -35.54 5.69 0.52
C PRO A 76 -35.75 4.52 1.49
N ALA A 77 -34.70 4.08 2.18
CA ALA A 77 -34.73 2.96 3.10
C ALA A 77 -35.84 3.03 4.18
N PRO A 78 -36.20 4.19 4.75
CA PRO A 78 -37.32 4.29 5.68
C PRO A 78 -38.69 3.88 5.10
N ARG A 79 -38.85 3.87 3.76
CA ARG A 79 -40.08 3.44 3.08
C ARG A 79 -40.12 1.94 2.77
N SER A 80 -39.15 1.16 3.24
CA SER A 80 -39.06 -0.27 2.93
C SER A 80 -40.31 -1.07 3.33
N GLY A 81 -40.97 -0.72 4.42
CA GLY A 81 -42.22 -1.39 4.85
C GLY A 81 -43.46 -1.03 4.01
N GLU A 82 -43.47 0.14 3.37
CA GLU A 82 -44.51 0.49 2.39
C GLU A 82 -44.33 -0.32 1.11
N VAL A 83 -43.11 -0.32 0.57
CA VAL A 83 -42.76 -1.05 -0.66
C VAL A 83 -42.96 -2.55 -0.51
N GLU A 84 -42.59 -3.12 0.63
CA GLU A 84 -42.85 -4.54 0.93
C GLU A 84 -44.33 -4.90 0.84
N ARG A 85 -45.22 -4.11 1.46
CA ARG A 85 -46.67 -4.33 1.42
C ARG A 85 -47.22 -4.21 0.01
N LEU A 86 -46.76 -3.21 -0.75
CA LEU A 86 -47.16 -3.04 -2.15
C LEU A 86 -46.73 -4.22 -3.02
N ILE A 87 -45.50 -4.71 -2.83
CA ILE A 87 -45.00 -5.87 -3.57
C ILE A 87 -45.79 -7.11 -3.20
N GLN A 88 -45.93 -7.45 -1.92
CA GLN A 88 -46.63 -8.65 -1.47
C GLN A 88 -48.09 -8.69 -1.95
N ALA A 89 -48.79 -7.56 -1.96
CA ALA A 89 -50.16 -7.46 -2.46
C ALA A 89 -50.31 -7.79 -3.96
N HIS A 90 -49.22 -7.71 -4.74
CA HIS A 90 -49.21 -7.97 -6.17
C HIS A 90 -48.29 -9.15 -6.56
N LEU A 91 -47.75 -9.89 -5.59
CA LEU A 91 -47.00 -11.11 -5.87
C LEU A 91 -47.97 -12.22 -6.27
N ARG A 92 -47.62 -12.93 -7.35
CA ARG A 92 -48.36 -14.14 -7.75
C ARG A 92 -48.11 -15.26 -6.73
N PRO A 93 -48.94 -16.32 -6.67
CA PRO A 93 -48.81 -17.40 -5.68
C PRO A 93 -47.43 -18.09 -5.60
N LYS A 94 -46.67 -18.12 -6.71
CA LYS A 94 -45.29 -18.64 -6.76
C LYS A 94 -44.23 -17.54 -6.92
N GLY A 95 -44.65 -16.29 -6.93
CA GLY A 95 -43.78 -15.14 -7.08
C GLY A 95 -42.93 -14.91 -5.83
N TRP A 96 -41.84 -14.18 -6.03
CA TRP A 96 -40.99 -13.71 -4.95
C TRP A 96 -40.41 -12.33 -5.31
N ALA A 97 -39.83 -11.66 -4.33
CA ALA A 97 -39.04 -10.44 -4.54
C ALA A 97 -37.85 -10.39 -3.59
N ALA A 98 -36.80 -9.66 -3.96
CA ALA A 98 -35.74 -9.26 -3.05
C ALA A 98 -35.91 -7.79 -2.68
N LEU A 99 -35.62 -7.46 -1.43
CA LEU A 99 -35.50 -6.10 -0.93
C LEU A 99 -34.11 -5.94 -0.31
N VAL A 100 -33.30 -5.05 -0.87
CA VAL A 100 -31.90 -4.80 -0.52
C VAL A 100 -31.78 -3.37 -0.01
N GLY A 101 -31.39 -3.19 1.25
CA GLY A 101 -31.26 -1.89 1.90
C GLY A 101 -30.41 -2.00 3.18
N PRO A 102 -30.89 -1.53 4.35
CA PRO A 102 -30.18 -1.71 5.62
C PRO A 102 -29.84 -3.17 5.95
N GLY A 103 -30.68 -4.10 5.49
CA GLY A 103 -30.42 -5.53 5.42
C GLY A 103 -31.01 -6.10 4.14
N TRP A 104 -30.94 -7.42 3.97
CA TRP A 104 -31.57 -8.10 2.84
C TRP A 104 -32.81 -8.87 3.30
N ARG A 105 -33.89 -8.78 2.54
CA ARG A 105 -35.13 -9.51 2.79
C ARG A 105 -35.63 -10.14 1.51
N ILE A 106 -36.11 -11.38 1.61
CA ILE A 106 -36.75 -12.10 0.52
C ILE A 106 -38.24 -12.17 0.82
N LEU A 107 -39.04 -11.59 -0.06
CA LEU A 107 -40.49 -11.48 0.06
C LEU A 107 -41.16 -12.61 -0.71
N PHE A 108 -42.15 -13.22 -0.07
CA PHE A 108 -43.09 -14.16 -0.64
C PHE A 108 -44.52 -13.62 -0.41
N PRO A 109 -45.54 -14.18 -1.09
CA PRO A 109 -46.92 -13.72 -0.92
C PRO A 109 -47.43 -13.83 0.53
N ASP A 110 -46.96 -14.85 1.25
CA ASP A 110 -47.41 -15.24 2.58
C ASP A 110 -46.47 -14.81 3.72
N GLU A 111 -45.21 -14.46 3.40
CA GLU A 111 -44.24 -14.06 4.41
C GLU A 111 -43.06 -13.25 3.83
N ALA A 112 -42.26 -12.67 4.71
CA ALA A 112 -40.96 -12.10 4.38
C ALA A 112 -39.88 -12.75 5.24
N ILE A 113 -38.74 -13.11 4.64
CA ILE A 113 -37.61 -13.71 5.33
C ILE A 113 -36.44 -12.73 5.34
N GLU A 114 -35.99 -12.34 6.51
CA GLU A 114 -34.79 -11.54 6.69
C GLU A 114 -33.53 -12.40 6.58
N VAL A 115 -32.56 -11.98 5.78
CA VAL A 115 -31.28 -12.67 5.62
C VAL A 115 -30.32 -12.16 6.70
N GLY A 116 -30.70 -12.35 7.96
CA GLY A 116 -29.98 -11.86 9.14
C GLY A 116 -29.04 -12.90 9.76
N SER A 117 -29.14 -14.15 9.34
CA SER A 117 -28.33 -15.26 9.82
C SER A 117 -28.14 -16.31 8.74
N VAL A 118 -27.15 -17.20 8.91
CA VAL A 118 -26.93 -18.33 8.00
C VAL A 118 -28.15 -19.27 7.95
N ALA A 119 -28.89 -19.40 9.05
CA ALA A 119 -30.09 -20.22 9.09
C ALA A 119 -31.23 -19.63 8.23
N GLU A 120 -31.45 -18.32 8.33
CA GLU A 120 -32.48 -17.63 7.55
C GLU A 120 -32.09 -17.51 6.07
N GLU A 121 -30.80 -17.31 5.78
CA GLU A 121 -30.27 -17.35 4.42
C GLU A 121 -30.58 -18.69 3.73
N ARG A 122 -30.30 -19.82 4.42
CA ARG A 122 -30.61 -21.16 3.90
C ARG A 122 -32.10 -21.37 3.71
N ARG A 123 -32.92 -20.93 4.67
CA ARG A 123 -34.39 -21.02 4.58
C ARG A 123 -34.93 -20.23 3.39
N ALA A 124 -34.43 -19.02 3.17
CA ALA A 124 -34.79 -18.19 2.03
C ALA A 124 -34.37 -18.85 0.71
N LEU A 125 -33.13 -19.36 0.65
CA LEU A 125 -32.60 -20.04 -0.52
C LEU A 125 -33.41 -21.29 -0.90
N GLU A 126 -33.76 -22.14 0.06
CA GLU A 126 -34.58 -23.34 -0.17
C GLU A 126 -35.94 -22.97 -0.78
N LYS A 127 -36.63 -21.99 -0.20
CA LYS A 127 -37.91 -21.50 -0.74
C LYS A 127 -37.78 -20.91 -2.15
N LEU A 128 -36.70 -20.18 -2.42
CA LEU A 128 -36.41 -19.64 -3.76
C LEU A 128 -36.23 -20.76 -4.78
N LYS A 129 -35.48 -21.82 -4.44
CA LYS A 129 -35.24 -22.97 -5.31
C LYS A 129 -36.50 -23.77 -5.64
N GLU A 130 -37.45 -23.85 -4.70
CA GLU A 130 -38.74 -24.50 -4.91
C GLU A 130 -39.62 -23.72 -5.89
N ARG A 131 -39.58 -22.38 -5.83
CA ARG A 131 -40.50 -21.48 -6.54
C ARG A 131 -39.99 -21.08 -7.91
N ASP A 132 -38.69 -20.84 -8.03
CA ASP A 132 -38.07 -20.29 -9.21
C ASP A 132 -36.98 -21.24 -9.76
N PRO A 133 -37.20 -21.84 -10.95
CA PRO A 133 -36.19 -22.67 -11.61
C PRO A 133 -34.84 -21.98 -11.80
N ALA A 134 -34.80 -20.65 -11.99
CA ALA A 134 -33.55 -19.90 -12.16
C ALA A 134 -32.68 -19.90 -10.89
N CYS A 135 -33.28 -20.13 -9.72
CA CYS A 135 -32.59 -20.18 -8.44
C CYS A 135 -31.99 -21.57 -8.12
N ARG A 136 -32.40 -22.65 -8.81
CA ARG A 136 -32.00 -24.04 -8.49
C ARG A 136 -30.49 -24.28 -8.51
N GLY A 137 -29.79 -23.65 -9.45
CA GLY A 137 -28.33 -23.76 -9.58
C GLY A 137 -27.53 -22.87 -8.61
N LYS A 138 -28.20 -22.00 -7.85
CA LYS A 138 -27.55 -21.03 -6.96
C LYS A 138 -27.25 -21.66 -5.61
N ARG A 139 -26.12 -21.30 -5.02
CA ARG A 139 -25.63 -21.85 -3.74
C ARG A 139 -25.98 -20.97 -2.55
N THR A 140 -26.20 -19.67 -2.78
CA THR A 140 -26.52 -18.70 -1.73
C THR A 140 -27.49 -17.65 -2.23
N VAL A 141 -28.16 -16.96 -1.30
CA VAL A 141 -28.97 -15.76 -1.63
C VAL A 141 -28.10 -14.68 -2.29
N ALA A 142 -26.86 -14.48 -1.84
CA ALA A 142 -25.94 -13.50 -2.41
C ALA A 142 -25.69 -13.73 -3.92
N GLU A 143 -25.57 -14.99 -4.37
CA GLU A 143 -25.42 -15.31 -5.80
C GLU A 143 -26.68 -15.04 -6.63
N ILE A 144 -27.86 -15.08 -6.00
CA ILE A 144 -29.14 -14.72 -6.62
C ILE A 144 -29.19 -13.20 -6.78
N LEU A 145 -28.93 -12.46 -5.70
CA LEU A 145 -28.93 -11.00 -5.73
C LEU A 145 -27.86 -10.44 -6.66
N TRP A 146 -26.66 -11.01 -6.66
CA TRP A 146 -25.55 -10.58 -7.52
C TRP A 146 -25.81 -10.82 -9.02
N ALA A 147 -26.69 -11.77 -9.35
CA ALA A 147 -27.09 -12.02 -10.73
C ALA A 147 -27.85 -10.83 -11.33
N GLU A 148 -28.48 -10.00 -10.50
CA GLU A 148 -29.23 -8.82 -10.89
C GLU A 148 -28.32 -7.58 -10.88
N PRO A 149 -27.92 -7.03 -12.05
CA PRO A 149 -27.04 -5.87 -12.12
C PRO A 149 -27.61 -4.66 -11.39
N GLY A 150 -28.93 -4.49 -11.38
CA GLY A 150 -29.62 -3.37 -10.74
C GLY A 150 -29.46 -3.32 -9.22
N LEU A 151 -29.04 -4.40 -8.56
CA LEU A 151 -28.87 -4.46 -7.11
C LEU A 151 -27.41 -4.30 -6.64
N ARG A 152 -26.42 -4.51 -7.53
CA ARG A 152 -25.01 -4.71 -7.13
C ARG A 152 -24.41 -3.56 -6.33
N ASP A 153 -24.83 -2.33 -6.61
CA ASP A 153 -24.40 -1.11 -5.90
C ASP A 153 -24.84 -1.04 -4.44
N LEU A 154 -25.81 -1.86 -4.01
CA LEU A 154 -26.27 -1.95 -2.63
C LEU A 154 -25.94 -3.29 -1.95
N LEU A 155 -25.36 -4.26 -2.67
CA LEU A 155 -24.97 -5.56 -2.10
C LEU A 155 -23.63 -5.50 -1.37
N PHE A 156 -22.78 -4.54 -1.72
CA PHE A 156 -21.45 -4.39 -1.15
C PHE A 156 -21.11 -2.92 -0.89
N HIS A 157 -20.53 -2.63 0.27
CA HIS A 157 -19.88 -1.37 0.58
C HIS A 157 -18.82 -1.57 1.66
N ALA A 158 -17.82 -0.67 1.70
CA ALA A 158 -16.80 -0.64 2.76
C ALA A 158 -17.01 0.52 3.77
N GLU A 159 -18.10 1.27 3.61
CA GLU A 159 -18.41 2.42 4.45
C GLU A 159 -19.04 2.05 5.79
N TYR A 160 -18.94 2.96 6.77
CA TYR A 160 -19.44 2.78 8.13
C TYR A 160 -20.91 3.23 8.27
N GLY A 161 -21.84 2.30 8.07
CA GLY A 161 -23.26 2.49 8.40
C GLY A 161 -23.64 1.92 9.77
N GLU A 162 -24.94 1.94 10.08
CA GLU A 162 -25.47 1.33 11.31
C GLU A 162 -25.24 -0.19 11.30
N MET A 163 -24.85 -0.76 12.44
CA MET A 163 -24.70 -2.20 12.57
C MET A 163 -26.06 -2.90 12.53
N VAL A 164 -26.21 -3.86 11.63
CA VAL A 164 -27.38 -4.74 11.53
C VAL A 164 -26.92 -6.18 11.73
N ASN A 165 -27.84 -7.11 12.04
CA ASN A 165 -27.50 -8.55 12.13
C ASN A 165 -26.26 -8.87 12.98
N SER A 166 -25.99 -8.04 14.00
CA SER A 166 -24.75 -8.04 14.79
C SER A 166 -25.01 -8.43 16.25
N GLY A 167 -26.07 -9.22 16.48
CA GLY A 167 -26.50 -9.64 17.81
C GLY A 167 -26.70 -8.45 18.77
N PRO A 168 -26.00 -8.39 19.92
CA PRO A 168 -26.16 -7.31 20.90
C PRO A 168 -25.65 -5.94 20.41
N LEU A 169 -24.96 -5.90 19.27
CA LEU A 169 -24.42 -4.66 18.69
C LEU A 169 -25.32 -4.09 17.59
N THR A 170 -26.39 -4.80 17.19
CA THR A 170 -27.39 -4.29 16.24
C THR A 170 -27.96 -2.95 16.71
N GLY A 171 -28.12 -1.99 15.79
CA GLY A 171 -28.55 -0.62 16.06
C GLY A 171 -27.42 0.33 16.46
N THR A 172 -26.17 -0.13 16.50
CA THR A 172 -25.03 0.75 16.77
C THR A 172 -24.72 1.65 15.57
N PRO A 173 -24.67 2.98 15.72
CA PRO A 173 -24.27 3.88 14.64
C PRO A 173 -22.84 3.59 14.17
N GLY A 174 -22.58 3.71 12.86
CA GLY A 174 -21.27 3.38 12.27
C GLY A 174 -20.08 4.10 12.90
N ALA A 175 -20.25 5.37 13.26
CA ALA A 175 -19.23 6.18 13.94
C ALA A 175 -18.84 5.63 15.34
N GLU A 176 -19.70 4.80 15.94
CA GLU A 176 -19.47 4.21 17.26
C GLU A 176 -19.14 2.71 17.21
N ALA A 177 -19.27 2.09 16.03
CA ALA A 177 -19.19 0.64 15.84
C ALA A 177 -17.90 0.05 16.42
N VAL A 178 -16.73 0.62 16.06
CA VAL A 178 -15.43 0.13 16.54
C VAL A 178 -15.33 0.24 18.07
N ARG A 179 -15.65 1.41 18.64
CA ARG A 179 -15.55 1.65 20.08
C ARG A 179 -16.46 0.71 20.88
N ARG A 180 -17.74 0.56 20.46
CA ARG A 180 -18.69 -0.31 21.15
C ARG A 180 -18.34 -1.79 20.98
N THR A 181 -17.86 -2.20 19.81
CA THR A 181 -17.40 -3.57 19.57
C THR A 181 -16.21 -3.92 20.45
N VAL A 182 -15.22 -3.01 20.55
CA VAL A 182 -14.04 -3.21 21.43
C VAL A 182 -14.46 -3.31 22.89
N ALA A 183 -15.31 -2.40 23.38
CA ALA A 183 -15.80 -2.45 24.76
C ALA A 183 -16.58 -3.74 25.07
N TRP A 184 -17.40 -4.20 24.13
CA TRP A 184 -18.12 -5.47 24.26
C TRP A 184 -17.17 -6.68 24.29
N LEU A 185 -16.13 -6.70 23.45
CA LEU A 185 -15.10 -7.75 23.45
C LEU A 185 -14.33 -7.79 24.77
N GLU A 186 -14.01 -6.61 25.34
CA GLU A 186 -13.33 -6.48 26.63
C GLU A 186 -14.20 -6.97 27.79
N GLU A 187 -15.46 -6.56 27.84
CA GLU A 187 -16.43 -7.01 28.86
C GLU A 187 -16.59 -8.54 28.86
N LYS A 188 -16.57 -9.16 27.68
CA LYS A 188 -16.67 -10.62 27.52
C LYS A 188 -15.35 -11.37 27.72
N GLY A 189 -14.23 -10.66 27.90
CA GLY A 189 -12.89 -11.28 27.99
C GLY A 189 -12.45 -11.97 26.70
N LEU A 190 -12.99 -11.55 25.55
CA LEU A 190 -12.70 -12.13 24.22
C LEU A 190 -11.61 -11.36 23.47
N GLY A 191 -11.27 -10.15 23.91
CA GLY A 191 -10.26 -9.31 23.28
C GLY A 191 -10.00 -8.04 24.08
N LYS A 192 -9.09 -7.21 23.56
CA LYS A 192 -8.77 -5.89 24.11
C LYS A 192 -8.33 -4.93 23.02
N ALA A 193 -8.45 -3.63 23.30
CA ALA A 193 -7.88 -2.60 22.45
C ALA A 193 -6.36 -2.81 22.28
N ALA A 194 -5.88 -2.70 21.04
CA ALA A 194 -4.46 -2.74 20.73
C ALA A 194 -4.16 -1.73 19.62
N VAL A 195 -3.06 -1.01 19.78
CA VAL A 195 -2.51 -0.16 18.72
C VAL A 195 -1.44 -0.96 17.99
N THR A 196 -1.55 -1.04 16.68
CA THR A 196 -0.57 -1.73 15.82
C THR A 196 -0.02 -0.76 14.80
N TYR A 197 1.27 -0.89 14.48
CA TYR A 197 1.92 -0.10 13.45
C TYR A 197 2.18 -0.97 12.21
N LYS A 198 1.99 -0.40 11.03
CA LYS A 198 2.44 -1.02 9.77
C LYS A 198 3.97 -1.06 9.68
N LEU A 199 4.64 -0.10 10.33
CA LEU A 199 6.10 -0.03 10.44
C LEU A 199 6.63 -1.32 11.07
N ARG A 200 7.74 -1.82 10.51
CA ARG A 200 8.48 -2.97 11.02
C ARG A 200 9.86 -2.52 11.48
N ASP A 201 10.49 -3.34 12.30
CA ASP A 201 11.88 -3.13 12.70
C ASP A 201 12.81 -3.10 11.47
N TRP A 202 13.88 -2.34 11.58
CA TRP A 202 14.82 -2.15 10.48
C TRP A 202 15.79 -3.33 10.38
N LEU A 203 15.66 -4.10 9.30
CA LEU A 203 16.61 -5.16 8.94
C LEU A 203 17.90 -4.54 8.40
N ILE A 204 18.95 -4.45 9.24
CA ILE A 204 20.24 -3.85 8.85
C ILE A 204 21.27 -4.85 8.28
N SER A 205 21.17 -6.14 8.57
CA SER A 205 22.19 -7.11 8.15
C SER A 205 22.13 -7.42 6.66
N ARG A 206 23.29 -7.46 5.99
CA ARG A 206 23.44 -7.73 4.55
C ARG A 206 24.50 -8.81 4.31
N GLN A 207 24.15 -9.83 3.53
CA GLN A 207 25.08 -10.85 3.05
C GLN A 207 25.87 -10.31 1.87
N ARG A 208 26.69 -9.29 2.13
CA ARG A 208 27.51 -8.56 1.16
C ARG A 208 28.88 -8.28 1.76
N TYR A 209 29.86 -8.16 0.88
CA TYR A 209 31.22 -7.80 1.27
C TYR A 209 31.35 -6.29 1.52
N TRP A 210 30.85 -5.45 0.60
CA TRP A 210 31.08 -4.01 0.67
C TRP A 210 30.10 -3.31 1.60
N GLY A 211 30.46 -3.25 2.89
CA GLY A 211 29.73 -2.54 3.94
C GLY A 211 30.50 -2.61 5.25
N ALA A 212 30.07 -1.85 6.26
CA ALA A 212 30.69 -1.89 7.58
C ALA A 212 30.43 -3.25 8.25
N PRO A 213 31.47 -4.00 8.68
CA PRO A 213 31.27 -5.26 9.41
C PRO A 213 30.46 -5.05 10.69
N ILE A 214 29.49 -5.93 10.95
CA ILE A 214 28.72 -5.89 12.19
C ILE A 214 29.65 -6.29 13.36
N PRO A 215 29.82 -5.44 14.40
CA PRO A 215 30.80 -5.66 15.46
C PRO A 215 30.29 -6.65 16.52
N MET A 216 29.84 -7.82 16.08
CA MET A 216 29.33 -8.91 16.93
C MET A 216 30.16 -10.18 16.73
N ILE A 217 30.24 -10.99 17.78
CA ILE A 217 30.96 -12.26 17.84
C ILE A 217 30.00 -13.36 18.34
N HIS A 218 29.96 -14.47 17.63
CA HIS A 218 29.18 -15.66 17.93
C HIS A 218 30.05 -16.68 18.68
N CYS A 219 29.80 -16.84 19.98
CA CYS A 219 30.50 -17.78 20.86
C CYS A 219 29.59 -18.97 21.23
N PRO A 220 30.01 -20.23 21.03
CA PRO A 220 29.21 -21.40 21.41
C PRO A 220 28.85 -21.48 22.90
N ARG A 221 29.67 -20.87 23.77
CA ARG A 221 29.46 -20.85 25.23
C ARG A 221 28.70 -19.61 25.71
N CYS A 222 28.99 -18.44 25.14
CA CYS A 222 28.49 -17.16 25.65
C CYS A 222 27.31 -16.59 24.86
N GLY A 223 26.96 -17.18 23.71
CA GLY A 223 26.00 -16.63 22.77
C GLY A 223 26.59 -15.51 21.91
N ILE A 224 25.77 -14.51 21.60
CA ILE A 224 26.15 -13.34 20.82
C ILE A 224 26.79 -12.30 21.77
N VAL A 225 28.02 -11.87 21.47
CA VAL A 225 28.80 -10.96 22.31
C VAL A 225 29.31 -9.80 21.45
N PRO A 226 29.20 -8.53 21.89
CA PRO A 226 29.75 -7.40 21.13
C PRO A 226 31.28 -7.41 21.15
N VAL A 227 31.88 -6.87 20.09
CA VAL A 227 33.30 -6.52 20.07
C VAL A 227 33.55 -5.38 21.07
N PRO A 228 34.58 -5.44 21.93
CA PRO A 228 34.89 -4.34 22.84
C PRO A 228 35.20 -3.05 22.09
N GLU A 229 34.77 -1.89 22.62
CA GLU A 229 34.92 -0.58 21.96
C GLU A 229 36.38 -0.26 21.59
N LYS A 230 37.33 -0.57 22.47
CA LYS A 230 38.77 -0.41 22.24
C LYS A 230 39.33 -1.25 21.09
N ASP A 231 38.62 -2.30 20.69
CA ASP A 231 39.01 -3.22 19.62
C ASP A 231 38.32 -2.85 18.29
N LEU A 232 37.58 -1.74 18.25
CA LEU A 232 37.05 -1.15 17.04
C LEU A 232 38.15 -0.35 16.30
N PRO A 233 38.07 -0.25 14.96
CA PRO A 233 37.07 -0.85 14.08
C PRO A 233 37.35 -2.33 13.77
N VAL A 234 36.28 -3.10 13.50
CA VAL A 234 36.41 -4.38 12.80
C VAL A 234 36.65 -4.07 11.32
N LEU A 235 37.90 -4.15 10.90
CA LEU A 235 38.28 -3.80 9.53
C LEU A 235 37.75 -4.80 8.51
N LEU A 236 37.29 -4.27 7.38
CA LEU A 236 36.97 -5.07 6.21
C LEU A 236 38.26 -5.70 5.66
N PRO A 237 38.34 -7.02 5.47
CA PRO A 237 39.57 -7.68 5.01
C PRO A 237 39.83 -7.38 3.54
N GLU A 238 41.06 -6.99 3.18
CA GLU A 238 41.45 -6.81 1.78
C GLU A 238 41.59 -8.16 1.07
N VAL A 239 40.78 -8.39 0.03
CA VAL A 239 40.79 -9.62 -0.76
C VAL A 239 40.84 -9.36 -2.26
N ASN A 240 41.55 -10.21 -2.99
CA ASN A 240 41.67 -10.12 -4.45
C ASN A 240 40.36 -10.47 -5.18
N ARG A 241 39.45 -11.19 -4.54
CA ARG A 241 38.18 -11.60 -5.12
C ARG A 241 37.09 -11.67 -4.06
N ILE A 242 35.95 -11.09 -4.40
CA ILE A 242 34.74 -11.12 -3.57
C ILE A 242 33.88 -12.30 -3.98
N GLY A 243 33.53 -13.15 -3.01
CA GLY A 243 32.62 -14.28 -3.18
C GLY A 243 31.14 -13.86 -3.15
N LYS A 244 30.22 -14.82 -3.34
CA LYS A 244 28.78 -14.55 -3.38
C LYS A 244 28.19 -14.31 -1.99
N LEU A 245 28.80 -14.87 -0.94
CA LEU A 245 28.34 -14.78 0.44
C LEU A 245 29.04 -13.64 1.22
N GLY A 246 29.81 -12.79 0.55
CA GLY A 246 30.50 -11.68 1.20
C GLY A 246 31.59 -12.16 2.14
N LEU A 247 31.57 -11.71 3.40
CA LEU A 247 32.60 -12.06 4.39
C LEU A 247 32.55 -13.54 4.82
N ALA A 248 31.43 -14.23 4.61
CA ALA A 248 31.33 -15.65 4.91
C ALA A 248 32.21 -16.52 4.00
N ASP A 249 32.62 -16.00 2.83
CA ASP A 249 33.53 -16.66 1.91
C ASP A 249 35.02 -16.39 2.23
N ILE A 250 35.32 -15.73 3.36
CA ILE A 250 36.68 -15.34 3.77
C ILE A 250 37.05 -16.06 5.08
N PRO A 251 37.61 -17.29 5.00
CA PRO A 251 37.92 -18.11 6.18
C PRO A 251 38.86 -17.44 7.18
N GLU A 252 39.70 -16.51 6.75
CA GLU A 252 40.66 -15.80 7.60
C GLU A 252 40.01 -14.71 8.45
N PHE A 253 38.87 -14.17 8.01
CA PHE A 253 38.13 -13.13 8.74
C PHE A 253 37.29 -13.71 9.88
N ILE A 254 36.79 -14.93 9.72
CA ILE A 254 35.77 -15.52 10.60
C ILE A 254 36.31 -15.84 12.01
N PRO A 255 37.44 -16.55 12.20
CA PRO A 255 37.86 -16.99 13.53
C PRO A 255 38.34 -15.83 14.41
N THR A 256 37.86 -15.77 15.64
CA THR A 256 38.32 -14.79 16.65
C THR A 256 38.12 -15.34 18.06
N PRO A 257 38.95 -14.99 19.06
CA PRO A 257 38.65 -15.35 20.44
C PRO A 257 37.41 -14.60 20.96
N CYS A 258 36.62 -15.27 21.80
CA CYS A 258 35.52 -14.64 22.50
C CYS A 258 36.05 -13.61 23.52
N PRO A 259 35.64 -12.33 23.46
CA PRO A 259 36.14 -11.31 24.38
C PRO A 259 35.68 -11.53 25.83
N ARG A 260 34.66 -12.38 26.06
CA ARG A 260 34.14 -12.70 27.39
C ARG A 260 34.82 -13.88 28.07
N CYS A 261 35.14 -14.95 27.33
CA CYS A 261 35.65 -16.19 27.93
C CYS A 261 36.99 -16.67 27.35
N GLY A 262 37.54 -15.99 26.34
CA GLY A 262 38.78 -16.36 25.65
C GLY A 262 38.69 -17.59 24.74
N GLY A 263 37.59 -18.34 24.77
CA GLY A 263 37.40 -19.53 23.93
C GLY A 263 37.21 -19.21 22.45
N PRO A 264 37.28 -20.21 21.55
CA PRO A 264 37.10 -20.03 20.11
C PRO A 264 35.68 -19.51 19.79
N ALA A 265 35.61 -18.50 18.93
CA ALA A 265 34.37 -17.89 18.47
C ALA A 265 34.50 -17.46 16.99
N ARG A 266 33.40 -16.94 16.44
CA ARG A 266 33.30 -16.52 15.04
C ARG A 266 32.80 -15.09 14.97
N ARG A 267 33.41 -14.24 14.15
CA ARG A 267 32.85 -12.91 13.83
C ARG A 267 31.52 -13.07 13.11
N ASP A 268 30.64 -12.08 13.28
CA ASP A 268 29.52 -11.91 12.36
C ASP A 268 30.06 -11.66 10.95
N THR A 269 29.44 -12.30 9.96
CA THR A 269 29.86 -12.22 8.56
C THR A 269 28.96 -11.32 7.73
N ASP A 270 27.91 -10.79 8.32
CA ASP A 270 27.07 -9.80 7.67
C ASP A 270 27.67 -8.40 7.85
N THR A 271 27.42 -7.56 6.85
CA THR A 271 27.71 -6.13 6.90
C THR A 271 26.44 -5.34 7.16
N MET A 272 26.59 -4.10 7.60
CA MET A 272 25.46 -3.18 7.77
C MET A 272 24.96 -2.66 6.42
N ASP A 273 23.65 -2.47 6.32
CA ASP A 273 23.00 -1.76 5.23
C ASP A 273 23.52 -0.33 5.11
N THR A 274 23.69 0.15 3.87
CA THR A 274 24.26 1.47 3.58
C THR A 274 23.42 2.64 4.10
N PHE A 275 22.14 2.42 4.41
CA PHE A 275 21.33 3.43 5.09
C PHE A 275 21.81 3.69 6.51
N VAL A 276 22.51 2.78 7.18
CA VAL A 276 23.13 3.05 8.48
C VAL A 276 24.10 4.23 8.37
N ASP A 277 24.99 4.20 7.37
CA ASP A 277 25.99 5.24 7.16
C ASP A 277 25.33 6.61 6.83
N SER A 278 24.37 6.60 5.90
CA SER A 278 23.66 7.83 5.50
C SER A 278 22.67 8.35 6.54
N SER A 279 22.41 7.63 7.62
CA SER A 279 21.49 8.10 8.67
C SER A 279 22.12 9.08 9.66
N TRP A 280 23.43 9.31 9.61
CA TRP A 280 24.11 10.21 10.55
C TRP A 280 25.29 11.00 9.97
N TYR A 281 25.59 10.86 8.68
CA TYR A 281 26.71 11.54 8.03
C TYR A 281 26.70 13.08 8.20
N PHE A 282 25.52 13.70 8.27
CA PHE A 282 25.36 15.14 8.50
C PHE A 282 25.86 15.57 9.89
N LEU A 283 25.83 14.67 10.89
CA LEU A 283 26.46 14.90 12.20
C LEU A 283 27.99 14.84 12.06
N ARG A 284 28.50 13.83 11.32
CA ARG A 284 29.94 13.62 11.13
C ARG A 284 30.62 14.78 10.39
N PHE A 285 29.91 15.45 9.48
CA PHE A 285 30.45 16.62 8.76
C PHE A 285 30.91 17.76 9.67
N ILE A 286 30.37 17.87 10.88
CA ILE A 286 30.75 18.94 11.82
C ILE A 286 32.14 18.70 12.41
N SER A 287 32.56 17.44 12.57
CA SER A 287 33.87 17.08 13.11
C SER A 287 34.46 15.85 12.39
N PRO A 288 34.77 15.96 11.07
CA PRO A 288 35.02 14.80 10.22
C PRO A 288 36.38 14.12 10.48
N LYS A 289 37.29 14.81 11.18
CA LYS A 289 38.65 14.34 11.50
C LYS A 289 38.82 13.85 12.93
N ASP A 290 37.75 13.83 13.73
CA ASP A 290 37.82 13.30 15.10
C ASP A 290 37.92 11.78 15.07
N ASP A 291 39.06 11.22 15.46
CA ASP A 291 39.33 9.78 15.46
C ASP A 291 39.00 9.11 16.81
N THR A 292 38.52 9.88 17.79
CA THR A 292 38.23 9.40 19.15
C THR A 292 36.74 9.16 19.41
N ARG A 293 35.86 9.80 18.62
CA ARG A 293 34.40 9.72 18.77
C ARG A 293 33.69 9.87 17.42
N PRO A 294 32.41 9.46 17.30
CA PRO A 294 31.64 9.62 16.06
C PRO A 294 31.52 11.08 15.61
N PHE A 295 31.30 12.00 16.54
CA PHE A 295 31.31 13.45 16.32
C PHE A 295 31.49 14.20 17.64
N ASP A 296 31.82 15.50 17.58
CA ASP A 296 31.84 16.39 18.75
C ASP A 296 30.42 16.91 19.07
N PRO A 297 29.81 16.52 20.20
CA PRO A 297 28.45 16.95 20.55
C PRO A 297 28.31 18.48 20.74
N GLU A 298 29.33 19.16 21.24
CA GLU A 298 29.26 20.62 21.46
C GLU A 298 29.21 21.35 20.12
N LEU A 299 30.06 20.95 19.17
CA LEU A 299 30.06 21.53 17.84
C LEU A 299 28.78 21.17 17.08
N VAL A 300 28.32 19.92 17.17
CA VAL A 300 27.07 19.49 16.52
C VAL A 300 25.88 20.30 17.01
N ASN A 301 25.72 20.48 18.32
CA ASN A 301 24.62 21.25 18.89
C ASN A 301 24.72 22.76 18.61
N ARG A 302 25.89 23.26 18.18
CA ARG A 302 26.07 24.63 17.71
C ARG A 302 25.63 24.82 16.24
N TRP A 303 25.88 23.82 15.39
CA TRP A 303 25.67 23.93 13.94
C TRP A 303 24.35 23.32 13.44
N LEU A 304 23.81 22.33 14.15
CA LEU A 304 22.65 21.55 13.76
C LEU A 304 21.44 21.89 14.65
N PRO A 305 20.19 21.60 14.21
CA PRO A 305 19.80 20.83 13.02
C PRO A 305 19.99 21.57 11.69
N VAL A 306 20.08 20.82 10.60
CA VAL A 306 20.28 21.35 9.24
C VAL A 306 19.13 22.29 8.88
N ASP A 307 19.43 23.54 8.52
CA ASP A 307 18.39 24.53 8.21
C ASP A 307 17.62 24.22 6.92
N LEU A 308 18.32 23.73 5.89
CA LEU A 308 17.74 23.33 4.60
C LEU A 308 18.43 22.07 4.09
N TYR A 309 17.66 21.00 3.95
CA TYR A 309 18.08 19.76 3.31
C TYR A 309 17.47 19.67 1.91
N VAL A 310 18.30 19.49 0.88
CA VAL A 310 17.87 19.37 -0.52
C VAL A 310 18.16 17.95 -1.00
N GLY A 311 17.14 17.22 -1.43
CA GLY A 311 17.28 15.83 -1.88
C GLY A 311 16.01 15.28 -2.51
N GLY A 312 16.14 14.25 -3.35
CA GLY A 312 15.01 13.71 -4.11
C GLY A 312 13.95 13.02 -3.24
N VAL A 313 12.70 13.01 -3.72
CA VAL A 313 11.54 12.45 -3.02
C VAL A 313 11.62 10.93 -2.83
N GLU A 314 12.45 10.24 -3.62
CA GLU A 314 12.72 8.80 -3.52
C GLU A 314 13.23 8.36 -2.14
N HIS A 315 13.75 9.31 -1.35
CA HIS A 315 14.28 9.07 0.00
C HIS A 315 13.25 9.27 1.13
N ALA A 316 11.99 9.60 0.83
CA ALA A 316 10.96 9.98 1.80
C ALA A 316 10.72 8.96 2.93
N ILE A 317 10.68 7.66 2.61
CA ILE A 317 10.35 6.59 3.58
C ILE A 317 11.56 5.75 4.01
N LEU A 318 12.73 6.01 3.42
CA LEU A 318 13.99 5.29 3.71
C LEU A 318 14.92 6.24 4.47
N HIS A 319 15.91 6.82 3.78
CA HIS A 319 16.92 7.69 4.37
C HIS A 319 16.33 8.78 5.28
N LEU A 320 15.29 9.50 4.85
CA LEU A 320 14.70 10.56 5.68
C LEU A 320 14.02 10.03 6.96
N LEU A 321 13.49 8.81 6.93
CA LEU A 321 12.95 8.16 8.13
C LEU A 321 14.07 7.65 9.04
N TYR A 322 15.10 7.02 8.48
CA TYR A 322 16.21 6.46 9.26
C TYR A 322 17.09 7.54 9.89
N ALA A 323 17.32 8.66 9.19
CA ALA A 323 17.99 9.83 9.75
C ALA A 323 17.24 10.36 10.99
N ARG A 324 15.91 10.50 10.91
CA ARG A 324 15.08 10.90 12.05
C ARG A 324 15.16 9.90 13.20
N PHE A 325 15.10 8.60 12.90
CA PHE A 325 15.24 7.55 13.91
C PHE A 325 16.58 7.66 14.65
N ILE A 326 17.70 7.77 13.93
CA ILE A 326 19.03 7.89 14.53
C ILE A 326 19.18 9.20 15.31
N THR A 327 18.65 10.32 14.81
CA THR A 327 18.64 11.58 15.56
C THR A 327 17.90 11.46 16.88
N LYS A 328 16.69 10.85 16.90
CA LYS A 328 15.93 10.66 18.13
C LYS A 328 16.64 9.71 19.10
N PHE A 329 17.24 8.63 18.59
CA PHE A 329 18.06 7.75 19.41
C PHE A 329 19.23 8.48 20.08
N LEU A 330 19.97 9.31 19.33
CA LEU A 330 21.11 10.08 19.88
C LEU A 330 20.66 11.24 20.79
N HIS A 331 19.50 11.81 20.54
CA HIS A 331 18.85 12.77 21.44
C HIS A 331 18.49 12.12 22.78
N ASP A 332 17.91 10.91 22.77
CA ASP A 332 17.56 10.17 23.99
C ASP A 332 18.79 9.77 24.81
N LEU A 333 19.95 9.59 24.15
CA LEU A 333 21.25 9.43 24.81
C LEU A 333 21.85 10.75 25.35
N GLY A 334 21.23 11.89 25.09
CA GLY A 334 21.68 13.22 25.51
C GLY A 334 22.83 13.80 24.68
N TRP A 335 23.15 13.22 23.52
CA TRP A 335 24.24 13.71 22.66
C TRP A 335 23.79 14.88 21.79
N LEU A 336 22.50 14.95 21.46
CA LEU A 336 21.90 16.00 20.65
C LEU A 336 20.88 16.80 21.46
N SER A 337 20.86 18.12 21.29
CA SER A 337 19.87 19.03 21.89
C SER A 337 18.63 19.24 21.01
N PHE A 338 18.49 18.43 19.96
CA PHE A 338 17.40 18.49 18.98
C PHE A 338 16.97 17.07 18.59
N ASP A 339 15.70 16.90 18.22
CA ASP A 339 15.11 15.59 17.94
C ASP A 339 14.68 15.41 16.46
N GLU A 340 14.88 16.44 15.62
CA GLU A 340 14.66 16.39 14.17
C GLU A 340 15.90 16.91 13.44
N PRO A 341 16.49 16.16 12.48
CA PRO A 341 17.77 16.51 11.86
C PRO A 341 17.67 17.64 10.82
N PHE A 342 16.49 17.84 10.21
CA PHE A 342 16.29 18.75 9.08
C PHE A 342 15.11 19.68 9.37
N LYS A 343 15.36 21.00 9.50
CA LYS A 343 14.31 21.99 9.78
C LYS A 343 13.41 22.23 8.56
N LYS A 344 14.01 22.26 7.37
CA LYS A 344 13.31 22.38 6.08
C LYS A 344 13.83 21.32 5.12
N LEU A 345 12.90 20.64 4.47
CA LEU A 345 13.17 19.71 3.38
C LEU A 345 12.69 20.35 2.08
N PHE A 346 13.56 20.40 1.08
CA PHE A 346 13.21 20.78 -0.28
C PHE A 346 13.50 19.60 -1.21
N THR A 347 12.48 19.09 -1.88
CA THR A 347 12.62 17.98 -2.82
C THR A 347 12.70 18.50 -4.24
N GLN A 348 13.89 18.44 -4.85
CA GLN A 348 14.03 18.84 -6.24
C GLN A 348 13.33 17.87 -7.19
N GLY A 349 12.79 18.39 -8.29
CA GLY A 349 12.24 17.59 -9.37
C GLY A 349 13.34 16.90 -10.19
N MET A 350 12.92 15.93 -11.00
CA MET A 350 13.83 15.18 -11.85
C MET A 350 14.16 15.96 -13.13
N VAL A 351 15.41 15.85 -13.59
CA VAL A 351 15.79 16.27 -14.94
C VAL A 351 15.48 15.14 -15.92
N THR A 352 14.68 15.42 -16.94
CA THR A 352 14.27 14.46 -17.96
C THR A 352 14.92 14.75 -19.30
N TYR A 353 15.00 13.71 -20.12
CA TYR A 353 15.51 13.81 -21.49
C TYR A 353 14.89 12.74 -22.37
N PRO A 354 14.73 12.97 -23.68
CA PRO A 354 14.24 11.95 -24.60
C PRO A 354 15.04 10.65 -24.50
N ALA A 355 14.34 9.55 -24.23
CA ALA A 355 14.85 8.19 -24.30
C ALA A 355 14.25 7.49 -25.51
N TYR A 356 15.09 6.73 -26.22
CA TYR A 356 14.72 6.12 -27.50
C TYR A 356 14.80 4.59 -27.40
N TRP A 357 13.69 3.93 -27.68
CA TRP A 357 13.59 2.47 -27.60
C TRP A 357 13.33 1.85 -28.96
N CYS A 358 14.19 0.90 -29.35
CA CYS A 358 13.99 0.01 -30.48
C CYS A 358 13.43 -1.34 -29.98
N PRO A 359 12.37 -1.90 -30.58
CA PRO A 359 11.86 -3.23 -30.21
C PRO A 359 12.91 -4.35 -30.31
N THR A 360 13.86 -4.22 -31.23
CA THR A 360 14.92 -5.22 -31.48
C THR A 360 16.23 -4.89 -30.75
N HIS A 361 16.61 -3.61 -30.69
CA HIS A 361 17.91 -3.17 -30.21
C HIS A 361 17.87 -2.43 -28.87
N HIS A 362 16.69 -2.35 -28.26
CA HIS A 362 16.43 -1.74 -26.96
C HIS A 362 16.83 -0.25 -26.93
N TRP A 363 17.36 0.24 -25.80
CA TRP A 363 17.73 1.64 -25.61
C TRP A 363 18.85 2.07 -26.56
N ILE A 364 18.55 3.08 -27.38
CA ILE A 364 19.46 3.74 -28.31
C ILE A 364 19.90 5.08 -27.69
N PRO A 365 21.22 5.36 -27.57
CA PRO A 365 21.69 6.65 -27.12
C PRO A 365 21.19 7.78 -28.02
N PRO A 366 20.74 8.93 -27.46
CA PRO A 366 20.25 10.05 -28.26
C PRO A 366 21.21 10.50 -29.38
N LYS A 367 22.53 10.50 -29.11
CA LYS A 367 23.57 10.87 -30.08
C LYS A 367 23.69 9.91 -31.28
N GLU A 368 23.13 8.70 -31.19
CA GLU A 368 23.16 7.69 -32.26
C GLU A 368 21.86 7.61 -33.07
N VAL A 369 20.82 8.37 -32.69
CA VAL A 369 19.51 8.32 -33.36
C VAL A 369 19.61 8.94 -34.76
N GLN A 370 19.09 8.23 -35.77
CA GLN A 370 19.06 8.73 -37.14
C GLN A 370 17.90 9.73 -37.35
N PRO A 371 17.99 10.62 -38.37
CA PRO A 371 16.92 11.57 -38.71
C PRO A 371 15.55 10.88 -38.83
N GLY A 372 14.52 11.53 -38.28
CA GLY A 372 13.17 10.98 -38.23
C GLY A 372 12.96 9.91 -37.15
N ASN A 373 13.74 9.95 -36.06
CA ASN A 373 13.67 9.01 -34.93
C ASN A 373 13.81 7.55 -35.37
N ARG A 374 14.81 7.28 -36.22
CA ARG A 374 15.05 5.95 -36.80
C ARG A 374 16.20 5.24 -36.08
N CYS A 375 16.09 3.93 -35.93
CA CYS A 375 17.12 3.09 -35.32
C CYS A 375 18.36 3.04 -36.22
N PRO A 376 19.58 3.31 -35.71
CA PRO A 376 20.79 3.27 -36.53
C PRO A 376 21.15 1.88 -37.05
N LYS A 377 20.58 0.82 -36.46
CA LYS A 377 20.92 -0.58 -36.76
C LYS A 377 19.96 -1.24 -37.74
N CYS A 378 18.66 -1.02 -37.60
CA CYS A 378 17.63 -1.64 -38.46
C CYS A 378 16.74 -0.64 -39.21
N GLY A 379 16.88 0.66 -39.00
CA GLY A 379 16.04 1.66 -39.64
C GLY A 379 14.57 1.68 -39.16
N ALA A 380 14.20 0.89 -38.16
CA ALA A 380 12.85 0.92 -37.59
C ALA A 380 12.56 2.26 -36.90
N GLU A 381 11.30 2.65 -36.81
CA GLU A 381 10.87 3.77 -35.95
C GLU A 381 11.17 3.48 -34.48
N LEU A 382 11.72 4.47 -33.78
CA LEU A 382 11.98 4.38 -32.34
C LEU A 382 10.77 4.88 -31.57
N VAL A 383 10.45 4.17 -30.48
CA VAL A 383 9.52 4.68 -29.47
C VAL A 383 10.26 5.73 -28.66
N VAL A 384 9.74 6.96 -28.65
CA VAL A 384 10.33 8.09 -27.94
C VAL A 384 9.53 8.37 -26.67
N SER A 385 10.21 8.57 -25.55
CA SER A 385 9.58 8.98 -24.30
C SER A 385 10.48 9.95 -23.55
N VAL A 386 9.91 11.06 -23.07
CA VAL A 386 10.62 11.98 -22.18
C VAL A 386 10.51 11.43 -20.77
N VAL A 387 11.65 11.07 -20.19
CA VAL A 387 11.74 10.37 -18.90
C VAL A 387 12.99 10.80 -18.15
N ALA A 388 13.02 10.58 -16.83
CA ALA A 388 14.20 10.87 -16.00
C ALA A 388 15.49 10.29 -16.61
N MET A 389 16.54 11.12 -16.63
CA MET A 389 17.85 10.71 -17.12
C MET A 389 18.39 9.52 -16.32
N SER A 390 18.83 8.46 -17.00
CA SER A 390 19.38 7.28 -16.35
C SER A 390 20.30 6.48 -17.27
N LYS A 391 21.35 5.87 -16.69
CA LYS A 391 22.29 5.02 -17.43
C LYS A 391 21.59 3.86 -18.13
N SER A 392 20.56 3.28 -17.50
CA SER A 392 19.81 2.15 -18.07
C SER A 392 19.05 2.53 -19.35
N LYS A 393 18.54 3.76 -19.44
CA LYS A 393 17.85 4.29 -20.62
C LYS A 393 18.76 4.98 -21.63
N LYS A 394 20.06 5.11 -21.31
CA LYS A 394 21.09 5.75 -22.14
C LYS A 394 20.77 7.20 -22.57
N ASN A 395 19.90 7.90 -21.83
CA ASN A 395 19.50 9.28 -22.09
C ASN A 395 20.21 10.29 -21.17
N VAL A 396 21.36 9.93 -20.61
CA VAL A 396 22.13 10.83 -19.74
C VAL A 396 22.88 11.84 -20.59
N VAL A 397 22.75 13.12 -20.23
CA VAL A 397 23.64 14.19 -20.69
C VAL A 397 24.74 14.36 -19.66
N SER A 398 26.00 14.36 -20.10
CA SER A 398 27.16 14.45 -19.20
C SER A 398 27.44 15.91 -18.84
N PRO A 399 27.43 16.30 -17.55
CA PRO A 399 27.85 17.64 -17.14
C PRO A 399 29.30 17.95 -17.53
N ASP A 400 30.20 16.95 -17.51
CA ASP A 400 31.61 17.15 -17.83
C ASP A 400 31.81 17.61 -19.29
N GLU A 401 31.05 17.04 -20.22
CA GLU A 401 31.11 17.42 -21.63
C GLU A 401 30.61 18.86 -21.83
N LEU A 402 29.55 19.25 -21.13
CA LEU A 402 28.99 20.59 -21.17
C LEU A 402 29.92 21.62 -20.56
N ILE A 403 30.51 21.31 -19.40
CA ILE A 403 31.47 22.20 -18.72
C ILE A 403 32.71 22.39 -19.58
N ALA A 404 33.22 21.33 -20.21
CA ALA A 404 34.36 21.44 -21.13
C ALA A 404 34.06 22.32 -22.35
N GLN A 405 32.81 22.32 -22.83
CA GLN A 405 32.42 23.06 -24.04
C GLN A 405 31.98 24.51 -23.75
N TYR A 406 31.24 24.74 -22.68
CA TYR A 406 30.56 26.02 -22.39
C TYR A 406 30.98 26.66 -21.06
N GLY A 407 31.70 25.94 -20.20
CA GLY A 407 32.11 26.40 -18.88
C GLY A 407 31.09 26.12 -17.78
N ALA A 408 31.56 26.11 -16.54
CA ALA A 408 30.74 25.77 -15.37
C ALA A 408 29.63 26.79 -15.09
N ASP A 409 29.84 28.06 -15.39
CA ASP A 409 28.84 29.11 -15.13
C ASP A 409 27.63 28.97 -16.04
N THR A 410 27.83 28.59 -17.31
CA THR A 410 26.71 28.28 -18.22
C THR A 410 25.89 27.11 -17.71
N GLU A 411 26.54 26.04 -17.25
CA GLU A 411 25.85 24.86 -16.72
C GLU A 411 25.02 25.21 -15.48
N ARG A 412 25.61 25.99 -14.55
CA ARG A 412 24.92 26.46 -13.34
C ARG A 412 23.75 27.36 -13.67
N LEU A 413 23.95 28.35 -14.55
CA LEU A 413 22.90 29.28 -14.95
C LEU A 413 21.74 28.52 -15.61
N TYR A 414 22.03 27.61 -16.53
CA TYR A 414 21.00 26.83 -17.20
C TYR A 414 20.22 25.95 -16.21
N THR A 415 20.91 25.24 -15.32
CA THR A 415 20.29 24.41 -14.28
C THR A 415 19.36 25.22 -13.37
N LEU A 416 19.72 26.47 -13.04
CA LEU A 416 18.91 27.33 -12.20
C LEU A 416 17.79 28.05 -12.96
N PHE A 417 17.89 28.17 -14.29
CA PHE A 417 16.95 28.90 -15.14
C PHE A 417 15.94 28.01 -15.85
N MET A 418 16.20 26.69 -15.95
CA MET A 418 15.34 25.76 -16.69
C MET A 418 13.91 25.66 -16.14
N GLY A 419 13.67 26.04 -14.88
CA GLY A 419 12.34 26.12 -14.29
C GLY A 419 12.37 26.10 -12.75
N PRO A 420 11.19 26.09 -12.10
CA PRO A 420 11.10 25.96 -10.65
C PRO A 420 11.74 24.65 -10.16
N PRO A 421 12.61 24.69 -9.13
CA PRO A 421 13.45 23.55 -8.75
C PRO A 421 12.69 22.33 -8.23
N GLU A 422 11.44 22.47 -7.81
CA GLU A 422 10.56 21.39 -7.35
C GLU A 422 9.88 20.62 -8.49
N LYS A 423 9.92 21.14 -9.73
CA LYS A 423 9.24 20.54 -10.87
C LYS A 423 10.15 19.60 -11.64
N GLU A 424 9.53 18.58 -12.23
CA GLU A 424 10.18 17.80 -13.28
C GLU A 424 10.38 18.69 -14.51
N ILE A 425 11.61 18.71 -15.04
CA ILE A 425 12.00 19.63 -16.12
C ILE A 425 12.76 18.86 -17.21
N GLU A 426 12.38 19.10 -18.47
CA GLU A 426 13.06 18.55 -19.63
C GLU A 426 14.32 19.36 -19.96
N TRP A 427 15.41 18.63 -20.18
CA TRP A 427 16.68 19.19 -20.62
C TRP A 427 16.66 19.64 -22.09
N SER A 428 17.22 20.81 -22.37
CA SER A 428 17.26 21.44 -23.69
C SER A 428 18.65 22.00 -24.02
N GLU A 429 19.26 21.51 -25.10
CA GLU A 429 20.53 22.04 -25.63
C GLU A 429 20.40 23.48 -26.14
N GLU A 430 19.21 23.89 -26.61
CA GLU A 430 18.95 25.29 -26.96
C GLU A 430 18.94 26.18 -25.73
N GLY A 431 18.40 25.67 -24.60
CA GLY A 431 18.44 26.34 -23.30
C GLY A 431 19.86 26.59 -22.82
N VAL A 432 20.75 25.59 -22.92
CA VAL A 432 22.18 25.73 -22.60
C VAL A 432 22.83 26.81 -23.45
N ARG A 433 22.62 26.78 -24.77
CA ARG A 433 23.17 27.81 -25.68
C ARG A 433 22.60 29.20 -25.39
N GLY A 434 21.36 29.28 -24.92
CA GLY A 434 20.75 30.52 -24.43
C GLY A 434 21.48 31.06 -23.20
N ALA A 435 21.71 30.22 -22.20
CA ALA A 435 22.45 30.55 -20.99
C ALA A 435 23.92 30.93 -21.26
N TRP A 436 24.55 30.38 -22.30
CA TRP A 436 25.91 30.76 -22.70
C TRP A 436 26.00 32.14 -23.36
N ARG A 437 24.93 32.57 -24.05
CA ARG A 437 24.89 33.89 -24.73
C ARG A 437 24.58 35.04 -23.77
N PHE A 438 23.82 34.77 -22.71
CA PHE A 438 23.51 35.72 -21.65
C PHE A 438 24.74 35.93 -20.78
#